data_AF-A0A2A4IZL6-F1
#
_entry.id   AF-A0A2A4IZL6-F1
#
_cell.length_a   1.000
_cell.length_b   1.000
_cell.length_c   1.000
_cell.angle_alpha   90.00
_cell.angle_beta   90.00
_cell.angle_gamma   90.00
#
_symmetry.space_group_name_H-M   'P 1'
#
loop_
_entity.id
_entity.type
_entity.pdbx_description
1 polymer ?
#
loop_
_entity_poly.entity_id
_entity_poly.type
_entity_poly.pdbx_seq_one_letter_code
_entity_poly.pdbx_strand_id
1 'polypeptide(L)'
;MVGNILKDHEINNKIIAAICAAPTCFAAHGVCQNKKITSYPTTKDKIPADSYTYVEGSRVVVDGNTVTSRGPGTAFWFGLALIEMLAGKEKAEQVEKGMIISGY
;
A
#
# COMPACT_ATOMS: atom_id res chain seq x y z
N MET A 1 0.98 3.02 -20.38
CA MET A 1 -0.22 2.25 -19.98
C MET A 1 -0.45 2.30 -18.47
N VAL A 2 0.42 1.73 -17.63
CA VAL A 2 0.24 1.70 -16.17
C VAL A 2 0.16 3.10 -15.53
N GLY A 3 1.08 4.01 -15.87
CA GLY A 3 1.07 5.38 -15.32
C GLY A 3 -0.23 6.15 -15.56
N ASN A 4 -0.90 5.97 -16.71
CA ASN A 4 -2.17 6.63 -16.99
C ASN A 4 -3.29 6.07 -16.11
N ILE A 5 -3.34 4.75 -15.92
CA ILE A 5 -4.33 4.10 -15.06
C ILE A 5 -4.16 4.56 -13.60
N LEU A 6 -2.92 4.67 -13.12
CA LEU A 6 -2.63 5.16 -11.78
C LEU A 6 -3.08 6.62 -11.58
N LYS A 7 -2.80 7.49 -12.56
CA LYS A 7 -3.26 8.89 -12.54
C LYS A 7 -4.78 8.99 -12.57
N ASP A 8 -5.44 8.19 -13.41
CA ASP A 8 -6.90 8.15 -13.45
C ASP A 8 -7.49 7.68 -12.12
N HIS A 9 -6.89 6.67 -11.47
CA HIS A 9 -7.29 6.27 -10.13
C HIS A 9 -7.12 7.38 -9.09
N GLU A 10 -6.02 8.11 -9.15
CA GLU A 10 -5.73 9.22 -8.22
C GLU A 10 -6.74 10.36 -8.39
N ILE A 11 -6.99 10.81 -9.63
CA ILE A 11 -7.96 11.88 -9.95
C ILE A 11 -9.38 11.50 -9.52
N ASN A 12 -9.73 10.21 -9.62
CA ASN A 12 -11.04 9.71 -9.21
C ASN A 12 -11.10 9.26 -7.74
N ASN A 13 -10.07 9.56 -6.94
CA ASN A 13 -9.98 9.17 -5.53
C ASN A 13 -10.22 7.66 -5.28
N LYS A 14 -9.81 6.82 -6.24
CA LYS A 14 -9.87 5.35 -6.13
C LYS A 14 -8.68 4.84 -5.32
N ILE A 15 -8.81 3.64 -4.78
CA ILE A 15 -7.70 2.99 -4.08
C ILE A 15 -6.53 2.75 -5.05
N ILE A 16 -5.33 3.12 -4.60
CA ILE A 16 -4.06 2.79 -5.25
C ILE A 16 -3.23 2.02 -4.23
N ALA A 17 -2.84 0.80 -4.59
CA ALA A 17 -2.17 -0.10 -3.67
C ALA A 17 -0.90 -0.70 -4.29
N ALA A 18 0.20 -0.73 -3.53
CA ALA A 18 1.48 -1.26 -4.01
C ALA A 18 2.27 -1.95 -2.89
N ILE A 19 2.84 -3.11 -3.19
CA ILE A 19 3.61 -3.91 -2.23
C ILE A 19 5.01 -4.22 -2.75
N CYS A 20 5.96 -4.41 -1.83
CA CYS A 20 7.33 -4.80 -2.14
C CYS A 20 8.05 -3.69 -2.94
N ALA A 21 8.48 -3.97 -4.17
CA ALA A 21 9.14 -3.00 -5.03
C ALA A 21 8.16 -2.10 -5.81
N ALA A 22 6.87 -2.47 -5.87
CA ALA A 22 5.87 -1.76 -6.66
C ALA A 22 5.68 -0.28 -6.30
N PRO A 23 5.86 0.20 -5.05
CA PRO A 23 5.79 1.63 -4.73
C PRO A 23 6.78 2.49 -5.52
N THR A 24 7.85 1.92 -6.10
CA THR A 24 8.74 2.66 -7.02
C THR A 24 8.03 3.15 -8.29
N CYS A 25 6.91 2.51 -8.68
CA CYS A 25 6.06 2.98 -9.77
C CYS A 25 5.38 4.32 -9.44
N PHE A 26 5.16 4.64 -8.16
CA PHE A 26 4.60 5.93 -7.77
C PHE A 26 5.58 7.04 -8.12
N ALA A 27 6.84 6.89 -7.73
CA ALA A 27 7.92 7.80 -8.08
C ALA A 27 8.10 7.90 -9.61
N ALA A 28 8.09 6.77 -10.32
CA ALA A 28 8.27 6.75 -11.78
C ALA A 28 7.13 7.45 -12.56
N HIS A 29 5.94 7.60 -11.96
CA HIS A 29 4.78 8.19 -12.64
C HIS A 29 4.25 9.47 -11.99
N GLY A 30 4.85 9.91 -10.89
CA GLY A 30 4.48 11.11 -10.16
C GLY A 30 3.08 11.05 -9.56
N VAL A 31 2.67 9.89 -9.05
CA VAL A 31 1.35 9.66 -8.41
C VAL A 31 1.51 9.43 -6.91
N CYS A 32 0.46 9.62 -6.13
CA CYS A 32 0.49 9.51 -4.67
C CYS A 32 1.51 10.46 -4.02
N GLN A 33 1.75 11.62 -4.62
CA GLN A 33 2.71 12.59 -4.10
C GLN A 33 2.27 13.14 -2.73
N ASN A 34 3.24 13.47 -1.88
CA ASN A 34 3.08 13.94 -0.51
C ASN A 34 2.41 12.92 0.44
N LYS A 35 2.29 11.66 0.02
CA LYS A 35 1.72 10.58 0.85
C LYS A 35 2.76 9.89 1.71
N LYS A 36 2.29 9.32 2.82
CA LYS A 36 3.05 8.34 3.60
C LYS A 36 3.05 7.00 2.88
N ILE A 37 4.23 6.43 2.66
CA ILE A 37 4.38 5.11 2.02
C ILE A 37 5.48 4.27 2.67
N THR A 38 5.46 2.97 2.42
CA THR A 38 6.58 2.06 2.69
C THR A 38 6.86 1.20 1.46
N SER A 39 7.99 0.50 1.45
CA SER A 39 8.37 -0.42 0.37
C SER A 39 9.28 -1.54 0.89
N TYR A 40 9.72 -2.40 -0.01
CA TYR A 40 10.78 -3.35 0.29
C TYR A 40 12.06 -2.61 0.70
N PRO A 41 12.81 -3.05 1.74
CA PRO A 41 13.94 -2.28 2.27
C PRO A 41 14.96 -1.84 1.21
N THR A 42 15.29 -2.70 0.25
CA THR A 42 16.30 -2.40 -0.80
C THR A 42 15.78 -1.46 -1.91
N THR A 43 14.49 -1.10 -1.90
CA THR A 43 13.92 -0.13 -2.86
C THR A 43 13.71 1.25 -2.26
N LYS A 44 14.00 1.44 -0.97
CA LYS A 44 13.82 2.72 -0.26
C LYS A 44 14.52 3.88 -0.98
N ASP A 45 15.76 3.69 -1.41
CA ASP A 45 16.56 4.74 -2.05
C ASP A 45 16.02 5.18 -3.42
N LYS A 46 15.06 4.42 -3.98
CA LYS A 46 14.36 4.78 -5.23
C LYS A 46 13.11 5.64 -4.99
N ILE A 47 12.77 5.93 -3.73
CA ILE A 47 11.65 6.77 -3.34
C ILE A 47 12.18 8.17 -2.98
N PRO A 48 11.86 9.20 -3.78
CA PRO A 48 12.31 10.56 -3.52
C PRO A 48 11.74 11.12 -2.20
N ALA A 49 12.62 11.54 -1.28
CA ALA A 49 12.22 12.04 0.04
C ALA A 49 11.53 13.42 0.01
N ASP A 50 11.67 14.15 -1.09
CA ASP A 50 10.97 15.41 -1.36
C ASP A 50 9.50 15.20 -1.77
N SER A 51 9.19 14.02 -2.31
CA SER A 51 7.89 13.68 -2.89
C SER A 51 7.05 12.75 -2.02
N TYR A 52 7.65 12.04 -1.05
CA TYR A 52 6.98 11.06 -0.21
C TYR A 52 7.52 11.05 1.23
N THR A 53 6.65 10.77 2.19
CA THR A 53 7.08 10.49 3.57
C THR A 53 7.28 8.98 3.75
N TYR A 54 8.54 8.53 3.79
CA TYR A 54 8.83 7.10 3.96
C TYR A 54 8.62 6.64 5.41
N VAL A 55 7.81 5.60 5.61
CA VAL A 55 7.54 4.99 6.90
C VAL A 55 8.31 3.68 7.03
N GLU A 56 9.26 3.68 7.97
CA GLU A 56 10.05 2.51 8.31
C GLU A 56 9.31 1.61 9.33
N GLY A 57 9.57 0.31 9.30
CA GLY A 57 9.08 -0.64 10.31
C GLY A 57 7.59 -1.02 10.25
N SER A 58 6.73 -0.27 9.56
CA SER A 58 5.32 -0.63 9.44
C SER A 58 5.08 -1.75 8.43
N ARG A 59 4.21 -2.72 8.78
CA ARG A 59 3.81 -3.81 7.86
C ARG A 59 2.95 -3.29 6.71
N VAL A 60 2.09 -2.31 6.99
CA VAL A 60 1.20 -1.65 6.03
C VAL A 60 1.14 -0.16 6.38
N VAL A 61 1.11 0.69 5.35
CA VAL A 61 0.90 2.12 5.50
C VAL A 61 -0.34 2.48 4.69
N VAL A 62 -1.33 3.07 5.35
CA VAL A 62 -2.54 3.59 4.74
C VAL A 62 -2.54 5.12 4.92
N ASP A 63 -2.66 5.85 3.82
CA ASP A 63 -2.80 7.31 3.80
C ASP A 63 -3.90 7.70 2.81
N GLY A 64 -5.12 7.88 3.33
CA GLY A 64 -6.32 8.08 2.52
C GLY A 64 -6.59 6.86 1.64
N ASN A 65 -6.59 7.05 0.33
CA ASN A 65 -6.79 6.01 -0.68
C ASN A 65 -5.49 5.30 -1.12
N THR A 66 -4.33 5.66 -0.56
CA THR A 66 -3.04 5.04 -0.90
C THR A 66 -2.66 3.99 0.14
N VAL A 67 -2.38 2.76 -0.31
CA VAL A 67 -2.00 1.64 0.56
C VAL A 67 -0.67 1.05 0.10
N THR A 68 0.31 0.97 1.01
CA THR A 68 1.59 0.34 0.70
C THR A 68 2.04 -0.68 1.72
N SER A 69 2.88 -1.63 1.30
CA SER A 69 3.39 -2.69 2.17
C SER A 69 4.78 -3.17 1.74
N ARG A 70 5.48 -3.88 2.62
CA ARG A 70 6.93 -4.10 2.51
C ARG A 70 7.35 -5.31 1.70
N GLY A 71 6.66 -6.44 1.77
CA GLY A 71 7.10 -7.66 1.08
C GLY A 71 6.22 -8.88 1.37
N PRO A 72 6.66 -10.09 1.01
CA PRO A 72 5.86 -11.31 1.18
C PRO A 72 5.41 -11.53 2.63
N GLY A 73 6.30 -11.29 3.59
CA GLY A 73 5.99 -11.41 5.02
C GLY A 73 4.97 -10.40 5.55
N THR A 74 4.56 -9.42 4.75
CA THR A 74 3.53 -8.43 5.12
C THR A 74 2.31 -8.50 4.21
N ALA A 75 2.26 -9.45 3.26
CA ALA A 75 1.21 -9.54 2.25
C ALA A 75 -0.19 -9.81 2.83
N PHE A 76 -0.28 -10.58 3.91
CA PHE A 76 -1.56 -10.84 4.58
C PHE A 76 -2.18 -9.57 5.17
N TRP A 77 -1.40 -8.80 5.95
CA TRP A 77 -1.85 -7.51 6.48
C TRP A 77 -2.20 -6.52 5.37
N PHE A 78 -1.45 -6.52 4.26
CA PHE A 78 -1.76 -5.69 3.09
C PHE A 78 -3.12 -6.05 2.48
N GLY A 79 -3.39 -7.35 2.29
CA GLY A 79 -4.68 -7.82 1.80
C GLY A 79 -5.83 -7.49 2.75
N LEU A 80 -5.64 -7.69 4.06
CA LEU A 80 -6.64 -7.36 5.07
C LEU A 80 -6.96 -5.87 5.10
N ALA A 81 -5.96 -4.99 4.98
CA ALA A 81 -6.20 -3.55 4.87
C ALA A 81 -7.04 -3.18 3.65
N LEU A 82 -6.82 -3.84 2.50
CA LEU A 82 -7.65 -3.63 1.31
C LEU A 82 -9.07 -4.17 1.48
N ILE A 83 -9.24 -5.32 2.13
CA ILE A 83 -10.56 -5.87 2.45
C ILE A 83 -11.32 -4.91 3.36
N GLU A 84 -10.68 -4.36 4.39
CA GLU A 84 -11.31 -3.40 5.29
C GLU A 84 -11.78 -2.16 4.53
N MET A 85 -10.95 -1.62 3.62
CA MET A 85 -11.32 -0.45 2.82
C MET A 85 -12.44 -0.73 1.81
N LEU A 86 -12.52 -1.94 1.26
CA LEU A 86 -13.46 -2.30 0.19
C LEU A 86 -14.77 -2.90 0.69
N ALA A 87 -14.72 -3.63 1.80
CA ALA A 87 -15.82 -4.47 2.30
C ALA A 87 -16.10 -4.28 3.80
N GLY A 88 -15.37 -3.38 4.46
CA GLY A 88 -15.56 -3.05 5.87
C GLY A 88 -14.79 -3.96 6.84
N LYS A 89 -14.64 -3.45 8.06
CA LYS A 89 -13.86 -4.06 9.14
C LYS A 89 -14.32 -5.47 9.53
N GLU A 90 -15.64 -5.67 9.63
CA GLU A 90 -16.22 -6.99 9.96
C GLU A 90 -15.79 -8.06 8.95
N LYS A 91 -15.74 -7.71 7.65
CA LYS A 91 -15.31 -8.66 6.62
C LYS A 91 -13.83 -8.98 6.71
N ALA A 92 -12.99 -7.97 6.99
CA ALA A 92 -11.56 -8.16 7.20
C ALA A 92 -11.30 -9.09 8.40
N GLU A 93 -11.97 -8.87 9.53
CA GLU A 93 -11.88 -9.71 10.73
C GLU A 93 -12.35 -11.15 10.47
N GLN A 94 -13.43 -11.33 9.70
CA GLN A 94 -13.90 -12.66 9.30
C GLN A 94 -12.83 -13.40 8.48
N VAL A 95 -12.24 -12.73 7.49
CA VAL A 95 -11.20 -13.32 6.62
C VAL A 95 -9.93 -13.61 7.43
N GLU A 96 -9.49 -12.68 8.27
CA GLU A 96 -8.34 -12.84 9.15
C GLU A 96 -8.46 -14.10 10.02
N LYS A 97 -9.64 -14.27 10.66
CA LYS A 97 -9.94 -15.44 11.49
C LYS A 97 -9.95 -16.73 10.67
N GLY A 98 -10.55 -16.71 9.48
CA GLY A 98 -10.60 -17.88 8.58
C GLY A 98 -9.23 -18.30 8.04
N MET A 99 -8.30 -17.35 7.90
CA MET A 99 -6.92 -17.59 7.47
C MET A 99 -5.97 -17.91 8.63
N ILE A 100 -6.43 -17.82 9.89
CA ILE A 100 -5.63 -18.07 11.10
C ILE A 100 -4.36 -17.20 11.12
N ILE A 101 -4.50 -15.93 10.72
CA ILE A 101 -3.38 -14.98 10.66
C ILE A 101 -2.99 -14.47 12.06
N SER A 102 -3.99 -14.19 12.89
CA SER A 102 -3.80 -13.82 14.30
C SER A 102 -3.97 -15.04 15.20
N GLY A 103 -3.00 -15.32 16.07
CA GLY A 103 -3.04 -16.47 17.00
C GLY A 103 -1.82 -17.39 16.97
N TYR A 104 -0.86 -17.13 16.08
CA TYR A 104 0.53 -17.58 16.15
C TYR A 104 1.45 -16.39 16.46
#